data_AF-A0A0C2FAD9-F1
#
_entry.id   AF-A0A0C2FAD9-F1
#
_cell.length_a   1.000
_cell.length_b   1.000
_cell.length_c   1.000
_cell.angle_alpha   90.00
_cell.angle_beta   90.00
_cell.angle_gamma   90.00
#
_symmetry.space_group_name_H-M   'P 1'
#
loop_
_entity.id
_entity.type
_entity.pdbx_description
1 polymer ?
#
loop_
_entity_poly.entity_id
_entity_poly.type
_entity_poly.pdbx_seq_one_letter_code
_entity_poly.pdbx_strand_id
1 'polypeptide(L)'
;MVDSVTLSNEGCSLAMRLLKQKFPAMQLLALSGNYCVDKKAAAINWIKGRGRSVVADCTLPANVVLSVFKTTAKQMAEAAQSKLQSGSDRAVCIGGNNAHAANVVTAIFLATGQDAAQVVSSSMCSTRMEETPEGGLYVSCTMPCVEVGTVGGGTILRPQNECLQMLSCAGPSPTTAGAHARHLAEVICSTVLAGELSLMAALVTDQLVSSHMKLNR
;
A
#
# COMPACT_ATOMS: atom_id res chain seq x y z
N MET A 1 -15.72 18.92 7.22
CA MET A 1 -15.09 17.61 7.49
C MET A 1 -13.72 17.67 6.84
N VAL A 2 -12.66 17.64 7.65
CA VAL A 2 -11.28 17.94 7.20
C VAL A 2 -10.51 16.62 7.05
N ASP A 3 -9.59 16.53 6.09
CA ASP A 3 -8.75 15.35 5.93
C ASP A 3 -7.71 15.20 7.06
N SER A 4 -7.09 14.01 7.15
CA SER A 4 -6.15 13.66 8.22
C SER A 4 -4.88 14.51 8.20
N VAL A 5 -4.37 14.86 7.02
CA VAL A 5 -3.16 15.68 6.84
C VAL A 5 -3.38 17.08 7.42
N THR A 6 -4.52 17.70 7.12
CA THR A 6 -4.85 19.02 7.63
C THR A 6 -5.01 19.01 9.15
N LEU A 7 -5.64 17.97 9.71
CA LEU A 7 -5.78 17.82 11.16
C LEU A 7 -4.41 17.71 11.86
N SER A 8 -3.48 16.92 11.30
CA SER A 8 -2.12 16.83 11.82
C SER A 8 -1.37 18.15 11.74
N ASN A 9 -1.50 18.89 10.64
CA ASN A 9 -0.87 20.21 10.47
C ASN A 9 -1.41 21.22 11.49
N GLU A 10 -2.71 21.23 11.75
CA GLU A 10 -3.31 22.09 12.76
C GLU A 10 -2.75 21.79 14.16
N GLY A 11 -2.69 20.51 14.53
CA GLY A 11 -2.09 20.06 15.78
C GLY A 11 -0.61 20.46 15.92
N CYS A 12 0.20 20.24 14.87
CA CYS A 12 1.60 20.66 14.85
C CYS A 12 1.74 22.18 15.00
N SER A 13 0.90 22.97 14.31
CA SER A 13 0.93 24.44 14.43
C SER A 13 0.67 24.90 15.87
N LEU A 14 -0.32 24.32 16.53
CA LEU A 14 -0.61 24.62 17.94
C LEU A 14 0.54 24.22 18.86
N ALA A 15 1.12 23.03 18.67
CA ALA A 15 2.28 22.57 19.44
C ALA A 15 3.49 23.50 19.26
N MET A 16 3.76 23.97 18.04
CA MET A 16 4.86 24.90 17.77
C MET A 16 4.64 26.26 18.44
N ARG A 17 3.38 26.74 18.52
CA ARG A 17 3.05 27.97 19.28
C ARG A 17 3.38 27.82 20.76
N LEU A 18 3.03 26.68 21.36
CA LEU A 18 3.34 26.39 22.77
C LEU A 18 4.85 26.30 23.00
N LEU A 19 5.59 25.65 22.10
CA LEU A 19 7.05 25.58 22.19
C LEU A 19 7.70 26.97 22.09
N LYS A 20 7.19 27.84 21.22
CA LYS A 20 7.70 29.21 21.09
C LYS A 20 7.50 30.05 22.36
N GLN A 21 6.43 29.80 23.13
CA GLN A 21 6.25 30.43 24.44
C GLN A 21 7.32 30.00 25.45
N LYS A 22 7.72 28.72 25.43
CA LYS A 22 8.77 28.17 26.30
C LYS A 22 10.18 28.53 25.85
N PHE A 23 10.39 28.66 24.53
CA PHE A 23 11.66 28.96 23.91
C PHE A 23 11.51 30.18 22.98
N PRO A 24 11.50 31.42 23.52
CA PRO A 24 11.20 32.62 22.74
C PRO A 24 12.19 32.89 21.59
N ALA A 25 13.44 32.43 21.73
CA ALA A 25 14.47 32.53 20.70
C ALA A 25 14.26 31.54 19.51
N MET A 26 13.40 30.53 19.66
CA MET A 26 13.14 29.54 18.62
C MET A 26 12.44 30.20 17.42
N GLN A 27 12.95 29.90 16.23
CA GLN A 27 12.33 30.30 14.96
C GLN A 27 11.74 29.08 14.25
N LEU A 28 10.44 29.11 13.98
CA LEU A 28 9.78 28.11 13.14
C LEU A 28 9.98 28.51 11.67
N LEU A 29 10.90 27.83 10.98
CA LEU A 29 11.19 28.10 9.57
C LEU A 29 10.08 27.58 8.64
N ALA A 30 9.63 26.35 8.87
CA ALA A 30 8.54 25.72 8.14
C ALA A 30 7.85 24.70 9.05
N LEU A 31 6.54 24.52 8.88
CA LEU A 31 5.79 23.51 9.63
C LEU A 31 6.13 22.09 9.16
N SER A 32 6.45 21.93 7.88
CA SER A 32 6.93 20.68 7.29
C SER A 32 8.36 20.87 6.78
N GLY A 33 9.32 20.25 7.48
CA GLY A 33 10.73 20.22 7.10
C GLY A 33 11.12 18.99 6.28
N ASN A 34 10.16 18.37 5.56
CA ASN A 34 10.34 17.08 4.87
C ASN A 34 10.77 15.91 5.76
N TYR A 35 10.56 15.98 7.08
CA TYR A 35 10.78 14.86 8.00
C TYR A 35 9.50 14.03 8.27
N CYS A 36 8.41 14.32 7.55
CA CYS A 36 7.14 13.61 7.66
C CYS A 36 7.20 12.15 7.15
N VAL A 37 7.56 11.79 5.91
CA VAL A 37 7.79 12.53 4.65
C VAL A 37 6.55 12.40 3.75
N ASP A 38 5.92 13.50 3.34
CA ASP A 38 4.70 13.49 2.52
C ASP A 38 4.97 13.46 1.01
N LYS A 39 4.44 12.48 0.27
CA LYS A 39 4.50 12.41 -1.21
C LYS A 39 5.91 12.35 -1.81
N LYS A 40 6.91 11.95 -1.03
CA LYS A 40 8.28 11.69 -1.50
C LYS A 40 8.75 10.33 -0.98
N ALA A 41 9.55 9.63 -1.78
CA ALA A 41 10.15 8.37 -1.37
C ALA A 41 11.18 8.63 -0.27
N ALA A 42 11.00 8.01 0.90
CA ALA A 42 11.89 8.18 2.04
C ALA A 42 11.94 6.95 2.93
N ALA A 43 13.15 6.57 3.32
CA ALA A 43 13.40 5.41 4.19
C ALA A 43 12.73 5.51 5.55
N ILE A 44 12.53 6.72 6.09
CA ILE A 44 11.85 6.91 7.38
C ILE A 44 10.41 6.39 7.35
N ASN A 45 9.68 6.59 6.24
CA ASN A 45 8.32 6.07 6.09
C ASN A 45 8.32 4.54 6.05
N TRP A 46 9.31 3.93 5.40
CA TRP A 46 9.47 2.48 5.34
C TRP A 46 9.80 1.88 6.72
N ILE A 47 10.72 2.50 7.46
CA ILE A 47 11.25 1.98 8.73
C ILE A 47 10.31 2.25 9.91
N LYS A 48 9.71 3.43 9.97
CA LYS A 48 8.87 3.88 11.10
C LYS A 48 7.37 3.79 10.82
N GLY A 49 6.99 3.55 9.57
CA GLY A 49 5.60 3.60 9.12
C GLY A 49 5.07 5.03 9.00
N ARG A 50 3.96 5.18 8.28
CA ARG A 50 3.22 6.44 8.13
C ARG A 50 1.78 6.17 7.70
N GLY A 51 0.79 6.66 8.44
CA GLY A 51 -0.60 6.27 8.19
C GLY A 51 -0.90 4.88 8.79
N ARG A 52 -1.22 3.90 7.96
CA ARG A 52 -1.52 2.52 8.38
C ARG A 52 -0.41 1.57 7.95
N SER A 53 0.11 0.81 8.91
CA SER A 53 0.93 -0.37 8.65
C SER A 53 0.02 -1.59 8.59
N VAL A 54 0.06 -2.32 7.48
CA VAL A 54 -0.83 -3.46 7.22
C VAL A 54 -0.04 -4.62 6.63
N VAL A 55 -0.45 -5.84 6.98
CA VAL A 55 0.04 -7.09 6.42
C VAL A 55 -1.17 -7.88 5.94
N ALA A 56 -1.09 -8.43 4.74
CA ALA A 56 -2.02 -9.44 4.23
C ALA A 56 -1.22 -10.68 3.85
N ASP A 57 -1.74 -11.86 4.17
CA ASP A 57 -1.12 -13.13 3.79
C ASP A 57 -2.17 -14.21 3.48
N CYS A 58 -1.75 -15.22 2.74
CA CYS A 58 -2.54 -16.43 2.53
C CYS A 58 -1.65 -17.63 2.17
N THR A 59 -2.22 -18.82 2.31
CA THR A 59 -1.59 -20.07 1.86
C THR A 59 -2.47 -20.72 0.80
N LEU A 60 -1.90 -20.96 -0.37
CA LEU A 60 -2.57 -21.57 -1.52
C LEU A 60 -2.20 -23.05 -1.62
N PRO A 61 -3.18 -23.96 -1.69
CA PRO A 61 -2.93 -25.37 -1.99
C PRO A 61 -2.24 -25.58 -3.34
N ALA A 62 -1.39 -26.60 -3.45
CA ALA A 62 -0.62 -26.90 -4.67
C ALA A 62 -1.50 -27.03 -5.93
N ASN A 63 -2.68 -27.65 -5.79
CA ASN A 63 -3.63 -27.81 -6.89
C ASN A 63 -4.20 -26.47 -7.38
N VAL A 64 -4.38 -25.48 -6.50
CA VAL A 64 -4.82 -24.13 -6.88
C VAL A 64 -3.71 -23.40 -7.62
N VAL A 65 -2.46 -23.47 -7.14
CA VAL A 65 -1.30 -22.87 -7.80
C VAL A 65 -1.16 -23.43 -9.23
N LEU A 66 -1.29 -24.74 -9.39
CA LEU A 66 -1.19 -25.40 -10.69
C LEU A 66 -2.39 -25.10 -11.60
N SER A 67 -3.62 -25.21 -11.09
CA SER A 67 -4.83 -25.13 -11.92
C SER A 67 -5.24 -23.70 -12.27
N VAL A 68 -5.00 -22.73 -11.39
CA VAL A 68 -5.38 -21.32 -11.60
C VAL A 68 -4.21 -20.53 -12.16
N PHE A 69 -3.05 -20.59 -11.50
CA PHE A 69 -1.88 -19.78 -11.82
C PHE A 69 -0.94 -20.44 -12.83
N LYS A 70 -1.22 -21.69 -13.22
CA LYS A 70 -0.50 -22.44 -14.27
C LYS A 70 1.00 -22.58 -13.99
N THR A 71 1.38 -22.60 -12.73
CA THR A 71 2.77 -22.64 -12.25
C THR A 71 2.90 -23.56 -11.04
N THR A 72 4.08 -23.63 -10.44
CA THR A 72 4.37 -24.37 -9.20
C THR A 72 4.76 -23.42 -8.07
N ALA A 73 4.55 -23.83 -6.81
CA ALA A 73 4.93 -23.05 -5.65
C ALA A 73 6.45 -22.75 -5.63
N LYS A 74 7.25 -23.76 -5.98
CA LYS A 74 8.70 -23.64 -6.14
C LYS A 74 9.10 -22.55 -7.13
N GLN A 75 8.56 -22.57 -8.35
CA GLN A 75 8.88 -21.57 -9.37
C GLN A 75 8.48 -20.15 -8.93
N MET A 76 7.32 -20.01 -8.27
CA MET A 76 6.87 -18.73 -7.71
C MET A 76 7.82 -18.21 -6.63
N ALA A 77 8.24 -19.07 -5.70
CA ALA A 77 9.17 -18.71 -4.63
C ALA A 77 10.56 -18.33 -5.17
N GLU A 78 11.11 -19.11 -6.11
CA GLU A 78 12.39 -18.83 -6.77
C GLU A 78 12.36 -17.50 -7.53
N ALA A 79 11.27 -17.23 -8.26
CA ALA A 79 11.09 -15.98 -8.97
C ALA A 79 10.92 -14.79 -8.02
N ALA A 80 10.17 -14.95 -6.92
CA ALA A 80 10.02 -13.91 -5.90
C ALA A 80 11.36 -13.55 -5.26
N GLN A 81 12.16 -14.55 -4.88
CA GLN A 81 13.50 -14.33 -4.35
C GLN A 81 14.40 -13.60 -5.36
N SER A 82 14.41 -14.06 -6.61
CA SER A 82 15.29 -13.50 -7.64
C SER A 82 14.89 -12.09 -8.05
N LYS A 83 13.60 -11.84 -8.29
CA LYS A 83 13.09 -10.55 -8.78
C LYS A 83 12.84 -9.56 -7.65
N LEU A 84 12.00 -9.94 -6.69
CA LEU A 84 11.44 -9.01 -5.71
C LEU A 84 12.46 -8.69 -4.61
N GLN A 85 13.29 -9.66 -4.22
CA GLN A 85 14.36 -9.44 -3.26
C GLN A 85 15.68 -9.08 -3.95
N SER A 86 16.35 -10.04 -4.57
CA SER A 86 17.71 -9.82 -5.12
C SER A 86 17.75 -8.75 -6.21
N GLY A 87 16.75 -8.71 -7.10
CA GLY A 87 16.63 -7.67 -8.13
C GLY A 87 16.48 -6.27 -7.54
N SER A 88 15.56 -6.11 -6.59
CA SER A 88 15.32 -4.84 -5.88
C SER A 88 16.53 -4.39 -5.07
N ASP A 89 17.22 -5.32 -4.39
CA ASP A 89 18.43 -5.03 -3.62
C ASP A 89 19.55 -4.50 -4.53
N ARG A 90 19.74 -5.14 -5.70
CA ARG A 90 20.71 -4.69 -6.71
C ARG A 90 20.36 -3.34 -7.31
N ALA A 91 19.07 -3.02 -7.41
CA ALA A 91 18.57 -1.72 -7.88
C ALA A 91 18.56 -0.64 -6.78
N VAL A 92 18.90 -0.99 -5.53
CA VAL A 92 18.88 -0.09 -4.37
C VAL A 92 17.48 0.47 -4.12
N CYS A 93 16.44 -0.35 -4.34
CA CYS A 93 15.07 0.00 -4.03
C CYS A 93 14.86 0.10 -2.51
N ILE A 94 14.19 1.17 -2.05
CA ILE A 94 13.76 1.32 -0.65
C ILE A 94 12.24 1.15 -0.60
N GLY A 95 11.77 0.08 0.05
CA GLY A 95 10.35 -0.25 0.15
C GLY A 95 9.72 -0.75 -1.16
N GLY A 96 10.53 -1.12 -2.15
CA GLY A 96 10.10 -1.50 -3.49
C GLY A 96 10.20 -2.99 -3.79
N ASN A 97 10.17 -3.86 -2.77
CA ASN A 97 10.36 -5.31 -2.91
C ASN A 97 9.05 -6.00 -3.32
N ASN A 98 8.45 -5.53 -4.41
CA ASN A 98 7.17 -5.98 -4.96
C ASN A 98 7.17 -5.87 -6.50
N ALA A 99 6.19 -6.47 -7.15
CA ALA A 99 6.09 -6.50 -8.59
C ALA A 99 5.38 -5.26 -9.14
N HIS A 100 4.19 -4.94 -8.62
CA HIS A 100 3.37 -3.83 -9.10
C HIS A 100 2.36 -3.28 -8.07
N ALA A 101 2.71 -3.25 -6.77
CA ALA A 101 1.81 -2.71 -5.74
C ALA A 101 1.29 -1.31 -6.07
N ALA A 102 2.11 -0.46 -6.71
CA ALA A 102 1.74 0.87 -7.16
C ALA A 102 0.55 0.89 -8.13
N ASN A 103 0.42 -0.09 -9.02
CA ASN A 103 -0.72 -0.17 -9.95
C ASN A 103 -2.03 -0.34 -9.20
N VAL A 104 -2.06 -1.31 -8.28
CA VAL A 104 -3.25 -1.61 -7.47
C VAL A 104 -3.61 -0.45 -6.54
N VAL A 105 -2.62 0.10 -5.84
CA VAL A 105 -2.82 1.25 -4.94
C VAL A 105 -3.37 2.44 -5.72
N THR A 106 -2.78 2.79 -6.87
CA THR A 106 -3.25 3.91 -7.70
C THR A 106 -4.69 3.70 -8.16
N ALA A 107 -5.03 2.51 -8.64
CA ALA A 107 -6.37 2.19 -9.12
C ALA A 107 -7.43 2.37 -8.01
N ILE A 108 -7.16 1.83 -6.82
CA ILE A 108 -8.08 1.96 -5.67
C ILE A 108 -8.14 3.42 -5.19
N PHE A 109 -7.00 4.12 -5.14
CA PHE A 109 -6.93 5.52 -4.70
C PHE A 109 -7.80 6.42 -5.58
N LEU A 110 -7.69 6.28 -6.90
CA LEU A 110 -8.49 7.04 -7.86
C LEU A 110 -9.99 6.70 -7.73
N ALA A 111 -10.32 5.41 -7.61
CA ALA A 111 -11.71 4.95 -7.49
C ALA A 111 -12.38 5.41 -6.20
N THR A 112 -11.63 5.49 -5.10
CA THR A 112 -12.16 5.76 -3.75
C THR A 112 -11.86 7.18 -3.25
N GLY A 113 -11.36 8.07 -4.12
CA GLY A 113 -11.19 9.50 -3.79
C GLY A 113 -10.06 9.81 -2.82
N GLN A 114 -9.01 8.99 -2.81
CA GLN A 114 -7.80 9.23 -2.03
C GLN A 114 -6.88 10.25 -2.74
N ASP A 115 -5.85 10.71 -2.05
CA ASP A 115 -4.82 11.55 -2.66
C ASP A 115 -3.85 10.70 -3.48
N ALA A 116 -4.02 10.71 -4.81
CA ALA A 116 -3.22 9.90 -5.73
C ALA A 116 -1.71 10.19 -5.65
N ALA A 117 -1.29 11.39 -5.23
CA ALA A 117 0.14 11.69 -5.08
C ALA A 117 0.78 10.94 -3.90
N GLN A 118 -0.02 10.47 -2.94
CA GLN A 118 0.44 9.65 -1.82
C GLN A 118 0.74 8.20 -2.23
N VAL A 119 0.55 7.81 -3.49
CA VAL A 119 1.00 6.51 -4.00
C VAL A 119 2.50 6.31 -3.76
N VAL A 120 3.30 7.38 -3.84
CA VAL A 120 4.77 7.33 -3.67
C VAL A 120 5.18 6.62 -2.38
N SER A 121 4.46 6.88 -1.28
CA SER A 121 4.64 6.22 0.01
C SER A 121 3.73 5.01 0.14
N SER A 122 2.45 5.15 -0.21
CA SER A 122 1.42 4.12 0.04
C SER A 122 1.62 2.85 -0.78
N SER A 123 2.41 2.87 -1.85
CA SER A 123 2.77 1.68 -2.62
C SER A 123 4.06 0.99 -2.14
N MET A 124 4.72 1.49 -1.09
CA MET A 124 5.87 0.78 -0.54
C MET A 124 5.39 -0.55 0.03
N CYS A 125 5.91 -1.64 -0.52
CA CYS A 125 5.46 -2.98 -0.24
C CYS A 125 6.64 -3.96 -0.31
N SER A 126 6.67 -4.89 0.64
CA SER A 126 7.49 -6.10 0.56
C SER A 126 6.58 -7.31 0.36
N THR A 127 6.84 -8.05 -0.73
CA THR A 127 6.12 -9.27 -1.08
C THR A 127 7.04 -10.47 -0.91
N ARG A 128 6.57 -11.47 -0.17
CA ARG A 128 7.29 -12.73 0.07
C ARG A 128 6.46 -13.89 -0.45
N MET A 129 7.11 -14.86 -1.07
CA MET A 129 6.49 -16.10 -1.53
C MET A 129 7.39 -17.28 -1.15
N GLU A 130 6.80 -18.30 -0.54
CA GLU A 130 7.52 -19.49 -0.05
C GLU A 130 6.75 -20.76 -0.35
N GLU A 131 7.47 -21.80 -0.76
CA GLU A 131 6.91 -23.13 -0.84
C GLU A 131 6.67 -23.68 0.57
N THR A 132 5.45 -24.17 0.84
CA THR A 132 5.12 -24.81 2.12
C THR A 132 5.59 -26.27 2.13
N PRO A 133 5.75 -26.89 3.32
CA PRO A 133 6.13 -28.30 3.41
C PRO A 133 5.19 -29.26 2.64
N GLU A 134 3.93 -28.87 2.47
CA GLU A 134 2.90 -29.64 1.74
C GLU A 134 2.91 -29.37 0.22
N GLY A 135 3.88 -28.60 -0.29
CA GLY A 135 3.99 -28.20 -1.70
C GLY A 135 3.05 -27.07 -2.11
N GLY A 136 2.38 -26.43 -1.15
CA GLY A 136 1.58 -25.22 -1.36
C GLY A 136 2.43 -23.97 -1.47
N LEU A 137 1.80 -22.81 -1.68
CA LEU A 137 2.45 -21.52 -1.75
C LEU A 137 1.95 -20.61 -0.63
N TYR A 138 2.82 -20.26 0.30
CA TYR A 138 2.60 -19.14 1.21
C TYR A 138 2.96 -17.83 0.51
N VAL A 139 2.12 -16.81 0.66
CA VAL A 139 2.39 -15.46 0.15
C VAL A 139 2.02 -14.43 1.21
N SER A 140 2.81 -13.37 1.31
CA SER A 140 2.47 -12.20 2.13
C SER A 140 2.89 -10.90 1.47
N CYS A 141 2.14 -9.84 1.77
CA CYS A 141 2.41 -8.46 1.40
C CYS A 141 2.42 -7.62 2.67
N THR A 142 3.51 -6.87 2.89
CA THR A 142 3.66 -5.95 4.02
C THR A 142 3.76 -4.52 3.50
N MET A 143 2.87 -3.64 3.94
CA MET A 143 2.79 -2.25 3.52
C MET A 143 2.79 -1.34 4.76
N PRO A 144 3.94 -0.77 5.15
CA PRO A 144 4.08 -0.07 6.43
C PRO A 144 3.52 1.36 6.42
N CYS A 145 3.27 1.94 5.25
CA CYS A 145 2.98 3.36 5.10
C CYS A 145 1.78 3.68 4.20
N VAL A 146 0.66 2.97 4.36
CA VAL A 146 -0.58 3.20 3.60
C VAL A 146 -1.34 4.41 4.15
N GLU A 147 -1.42 5.46 3.35
CA GLU A 147 -2.08 6.72 3.72
C GLU A 147 -3.47 6.80 3.11
N VAL A 148 -4.48 6.50 3.92
CA VAL A 148 -5.86 6.42 3.45
C VAL A 148 -6.83 7.04 4.44
N GLY A 149 -7.95 7.51 3.91
CA GLY A 149 -9.06 8.06 4.67
C GLY A 149 -10.39 7.76 3.99
N THR A 150 -11.45 7.71 4.78
CA THR A 150 -12.82 7.49 4.31
C THR A 150 -13.71 8.71 4.51
N VAL A 151 -13.09 9.82 4.91
CA VAL A 151 -13.69 11.11 5.26
C VAL A 151 -12.76 12.23 4.81
N GLY A 152 -13.31 13.27 4.17
CA GLY A 152 -12.55 14.44 3.71
C GLY A 152 -11.89 14.23 2.35
N GLY A 153 -11.28 15.28 1.80
CA GLY A 153 -10.64 15.23 0.48
C GLY A 153 -11.62 14.81 -0.63
N GLY A 154 -11.16 13.93 -1.54
CA GLY A 154 -11.98 13.43 -2.66
C GLY A 154 -13.09 12.46 -2.27
N THR A 155 -13.08 11.93 -1.04
CA THR A 155 -14.07 10.94 -0.56
C THR A 155 -15.50 11.50 -0.41
N ILE A 156 -15.64 12.83 -0.42
CA ILE A 156 -16.94 13.52 -0.34
C ILE A 156 -17.65 13.56 -1.69
N LEU A 157 -16.92 13.32 -2.79
CA LEU A 157 -17.50 13.31 -4.13
C LEU A 157 -18.36 12.07 -4.29
N ARG A 158 -19.57 12.24 -4.82
CA ARG A 158 -20.57 11.17 -4.89
C ARG A 158 -20.03 9.88 -5.55
N PRO A 159 -19.39 9.90 -6.74
CA PRO A 159 -18.91 8.66 -7.36
C PRO A 159 -17.88 7.90 -6.51
N GLN A 160 -16.92 8.61 -5.93
CA GLN A 160 -15.88 8.03 -5.07
C GLN A 160 -16.47 7.49 -3.76
N ASN A 161 -17.49 8.16 -3.24
CA ASN A 161 -18.22 7.71 -2.06
C ASN A 161 -18.98 6.40 -2.32
N GLU A 162 -19.63 6.25 -3.48
CA GLU A 162 -20.28 5.00 -3.88
C GLU A 162 -19.27 3.84 -3.96
N CYS A 163 -18.07 4.06 -4.50
CA CYS A 163 -17.00 3.06 -4.47
C CYS A 163 -16.60 2.67 -3.03
N LEU A 164 -16.52 3.63 -2.11
CA LEU A 164 -16.29 3.34 -0.69
C LEU A 164 -17.45 2.58 -0.04
N GLN A 165 -18.69 2.82 -0.47
CA GLN A 165 -19.87 2.07 -0.01
C GLN A 165 -19.83 0.62 -0.50
N MET A 166 -19.43 0.38 -1.75
CA MET A 166 -19.21 -0.97 -2.28
C MET A 166 -18.19 -1.75 -1.43
N LEU A 167 -17.18 -1.05 -0.91
CA LEU A 167 -16.15 -1.60 -0.01
C LEU A 167 -16.54 -1.53 1.47
N SER A 168 -17.80 -1.23 1.80
CA SER A 168 -18.32 -1.17 3.18
C SER A 168 -17.51 -0.27 4.13
N CYS A 169 -16.93 0.82 3.62
CA CYS A 169 -16.10 1.73 4.41
C CYS A 169 -16.35 3.22 4.11
N ALA A 170 -17.49 3.60 3.54
CA ALA A 170 -17.80 5.01 3.32
C ALA A 170 -17.99 5.80 4.63
N GLY A 171 -17.46 7.01 4.68
CA GLY A 171 -17.67 7.94 5.78
C GLY A 171 -17.00 7.52 7.10
N PRO A 172 -17.34 8.20 8.21
CA PRO A 172 -16.86 7.83 9.53
C PRO A 172 -17.54 6.53 9.98
N SER A 173 -16.79 5.68 10.69
CA SER A 173 -17.39 4.51 11.32
C SER A 173 -18.30 4.92 12.47
N PRO A 174 -19.51 4.34 12.59
CA PRO A 174 -20.47 4.70 13.64
C PRO A 174 -20.06 4.20 15.03
N THR A 175 -19.26 3.14 15.12
CA THR A 175 -18.93 2.46 16.38
C THR A 175 -17.49 2.69 16.83
N THR A 176 -16.54 2.81 15.91
CA THR A 176 -15.11 2.89 16.26
C THR A 176 -14.38 3.86 15.35
N ALA A 177 -13.92 4.98 15.90
CA ALA A 177 -13.20 6.00 15.14
C ALA A 177 -12.03 5.41 14.34
N GLY A 178 -12.00 5.69 13.04
CA GLY A 178 -10.95 5.21 12.13
C GLY A 178 -11.09 3.74 11.66
N ALA A 179 -12.11 2.98 12.09
CA ALA A 179 -12.29 1.60 11.66
C ALA A 179 -12.52 1.46 10.15
N HIS A 180 -13.31 2.34 9.52
CA HIS A 180 -13.49 2.33 8.06
C HIS A 180 -12.18 2.58 7.30
N ALA A 181 -11.35 3.53 7.76
CA ALA A 181 -10.04 3.76 7.15
C ALA A 181 -9.07 2.59 7.36
N ARG A 182 -9.17 1.87 8.47
CA ARG A 182 -8.43 0.62 8.69
C ARG A 182 -8.89 -0.47 7.73
N HIS A 183 -10.20 -0.63 7.57
CA HIS A 183 -10.78 -1.59 6.63
C HIS A 183 -10.36 -1.31 5.19
N LEU A 184 -10.35 -0.04 4.76
CA LEU A 184 -9.86 0.33 3.44
C LEU A 184 -8.37 -0.05 3.24
N ALA A 185 -7.52 0.14 4.26
CA ALA A 185 -6.12 -0.27 4.21
C ALA A 185 -5.97 -1.80 4.10
N GLU A 186 -6.80 -2.57 4.80
CA GLU A 186 -6.88 -4.04 4.69
C GLU A 186 -7.27 -4.45 3.26
N VAL A 187 -8.34 -3.88 2.71
CA VAL A 187 -8.79 -4.12 1.33
C VAL A 187 -7.68 -3.83 0.32
N ILE A 188 -6.97 -2.70 0.47
CA ILE A 188 -5.86 -2.33 -0.42
C ILE A 188 -4.76 -3.39 -0.34
N CYS A 189 -4.31 -3.77 0.86
CA CYS A 189 -3.22 -4.72 1.02
C CYS A 189 -3.60 -6.12 0.49
N SER A 190 -4.82 -6.59 0.74
CA SER A 190 -5.31 -7.85 0.20
C SER A 190 -5.44 -7.82 -1.33
N THR A 191 -5.83 -6.68 -1.91
CA THR A 191 -5.91 -6.53 -3.38
C THR A 191 -4.51 -6.45 -3.99
N VAL A 192 -3.55 -5.81 -3.32
CA VAL A 192 -2.14 -5.82 -3.72
C VAL A 192 -1.64 -7.27 -3.73
N LEU A 193 -1.88 -8.05 -2.68
CA LEU A 193 -1.50 -9.47 -2.63
C LEU A 193 -2.08 -10.27 -3.80
N ALA A 194 -3.36 -10.07 -4.12
CA ALA A 194 -3.99 -10.73 -5.27
C ALA A 194 -3.33 -10.32 -6.60
N GLY A 195 -3.01 -9.03 -6.75
CA GLY A 195 -2.28 -8.51 -7.91
C GLY A 195 -0.88 -9.10 -8.03
N GLU A 196 -0.12 -9.15 -6.93
CA GLU A 196 1.23 -9.70 -6.86
C GLU A 196 1.26 -11.18 -7.26
N LEU A 197 0.33 -11.99 -6.72
CA LEU A 197 0.17 -13.39 -7.10
C LEU A 197 -0.05 -13.55 -8.61
N SER A 198 -0.98 -12.79 -9.18
CA SER A 198 -1.32 -12.88 -10.60
C SER A 198 -0.15 -12.48 -11.50
N LEU A 199 0.54 -11.38 -11.19
CA LEU A 199 1.63 -10.88 -12.02
C LEU A 199 2.87 -11.78 -11.92
N MET A 200 3.21 -12.24 -10.71
CA MET A 200 4.31 -13.19 -10.53
C MET A 200 4.05 -14.50 -11.28
N ALA A 201 2.82 -15.01 -11.26
CA ALA A 201 2.44 -16.19 -12.04
C ALA A 201 2.59 -15.98 -13.55
N ALA A 202 2.17 -14.83 -14.07
CA ALA A 202 2.32 -14.50 -15.49
C ALA A 202 3.79 -14.38 -15.92
N LEU A 203 4.67 -13.88 -15.03
CA LEU A 203 6.11 -13.77 -15.28
C LEU A 203 6.80 -15.13 -15.37
N VAL A 204 6.41 -16.09 -14.51
CA VAL A 204 7.05 -17.42 -14.49
C VAL A 204 6.51 -18.39 -15.55
N THR A 205 5.37 -18.08 -16.17
CA THR A 205 4.71 -18.93 -17.18
C THR A 205 4.93 -18.44 -18.63
N ASP A 206 5.77 -17.42 -18.83
CA ASP A 206 6.00 -16.75 -20.12
C ASP A 206 4.72 -16.20 -20.79
N GLN A 207 3.65 -16.03 -19.99
CA GLN A 207 2.36 -15.50 -20.45
C GLN A 207 2.28 -13.98 -20.40
N LEU A 208 3.30 -13.31 -19.89
CA LEU A 208 3.29 -11.85 -19.73
C LEU A 208 3.13 -11.13 -21.09
N VAL A 209 3.94 -11.50 -22.08
CA VAL A 209 3.93 -10.86 -23.40
C VAL A 209 2.62 -11.15 -24.15
N SER A 210 2.12 -12.39 -24.08
CA SER A 210 0.87 -12.77 -24.75
C SER A 210 -0.37 -12.13 -24.11
N SER A 211 -0.37 -11.95 -22.77
CA SER A 211 -1.45 -11.27 -22.05
C SER A 211 -1.47 -9.77 -22.32
N HIS A 212 -0.30 -9.11 -22.30
CA HIS A 212 -0.19 -7.70 -22.70
C HIS A 212 -0.64 -7.47 -24.14
N MET A 213 -0.29 -8.35 -25.08
CA MET A 213 -0.74 -8.21 -26.46
C MET A 213 -2.26 -8.41 -26.63
N LYS A 214 -2.89 -9.20 -25.76
CA LYS A 214 -4.33 -9.51 -25.85
C LYS A 214 -5.20 -8.49 -25.10
N LEU A 215 -4.73 -7.97 -23.98
CA LEU A 215 -5.53 -7.16 -23.04
C LEU A 215 -4.91 -5.80 -22.71
N ASN A 216 -3.73 -5.49 -23.25
CA ASN A 216 -2.97 -4.27 -22.99
C ASN A 216 -2.69 -4.00 -21.49
N ARG A 217 -2.55 -5.10 -20.72
CA ARG A 217 -2.21 -5.18 -19.30
C ARG A 217 -1.63 -6.56 -18.99
#